data_AF-A0A7X4IJ78-F1
#
_entry.id   AF-A0A7X4IJ78-F1
#
_cell.length_a   1.000
_cell.length_b   1.000
_cell.length_c   1.000
_cell.angle_alpha   90.00
_cell.angle_beta   90.00
_cell.angle_gamma   90.00
#
_symmetry.space_group_name_H-M   'P 1'
#
loop_
_entity.id
_entity.type
_entity.pdbx_description
1 polymer ?
#
loop_
_entity_poly.entity_id
_entity_poly.type
_entity_poly.pdbx_seq_one_letter_code
_entity_poly.pdbx_strand_id
1 'polypeptide(L)'
;MAEPYTILKVMGPYREPRESALSFDYSVQRPHWATPQGVRVKIALEEELDLLKTKILQLAGGTVGQQLRINQLLGRAIADRKLEIANEENLFNDRRDVMLDPFMGTLAHLFPRLEAWMHHERDSLRQEIREKVGL
;
A
#
# COMPACT_ATOMS: atom_id res chain seq x y z
N MET A 1 -1.75 21.20 -7.31
CA MET A 1 -0.49 20.60 -6.81
C MET A 1 -0.84 19.83 -5.56
N ALA A 2 -0.33 18.61 -5.39
CA ALA A 2 -0.60 17.81 -4.21
C ALA A 2 -0.08 18.53 -2.96
N GLU A 3 -0.87 18.57 -1.89
CA GLU A 3 -0.41 19.20 -0.66
C GLU A 3 0.69 18.34 0.01
N PRO A 4 1.74 18.96 0.58
CA PRO A 4 2.75 18.21 1.30
C PRO A 4 2.15 17.56 2.55
N TYR A 5 2.64 16.38 2.90
CA TYR A 5 2.27 15.68 4.13
C TYR A 5 3.47 14.93 4.70
N THR A 6 3.40 14.66 6.00
CA THR A 6 4.36 13.83 6.72
C THR A 6 3.63 12.67 7.38
N ILE A 7 4.18 11.47 7.24
CA ILE A 7 3.68 10.27 7.92
C ILE A 7 4.32 10.20 9.30
N LEU A 8 3.53 10.35 10.36
CA LEU A 8 4.01 10.27 11.74
C LEU A 8 4.09 8.82 12.23
N LYS A 9 3.13 7.99 11.83
CA LYS A 9 3.03 6.60 12.26
C LYS A 9 2.33 5.77 11.19
N VAL A 10 2.73 4.51 11.09
CA VAL A 10 2.00 3.50 10.31
C VAL A 10 1.79 2.27 11.16
N MET A 11 0.60 1.69 11.09
CA MET A 11 0.23 0.48 11.82
C MET A 11 -0.38 -0.55 10.87
N GLY A 12 -0.25 -1.83 11.20
CA GLY A 12 -0.71 -2.95 10.39
C GLY A 12 0.41 -3.92 10.00
N PRO A 13 0.15 -4.89 9.09
CA PRO A 13 -1.12 -5.07 8.40
C PRO A 13 -2.24 -5.59 9.31
N TYR A 14 -3.46 -5.10 9.11
CA TYR A 14 -4.67 -5.67 9.67
C TYR A 14 -5.41 -6.48 8.61
N ARG A 15 -6.03 -7.59 9.01
CA ARG A 15 -6.93 -8.35 8.13
C ARG A 15 -8.33 -7.76 8.25
N GLU A 16 -8.86 -7.22 7.15
CA GLU A 16 -10.20 -6.64 7.15
C GLU A 16 -11.27 -7.74 7.34
N PRO A 17 -12.21 -7.59 8.29
CA PRO A 17 -13.27 -8.56 8.48
C PRO A 17 -14.19 -8.60 7.24
N ARG A 18 -14.45 -9.79 6.70
CA ARG A 18 -15.38 -10.05 5.59
C ARG A 18 -14.95 -9.48 4.22
N GLU A 19 -13.74 -8.93 4.11
CA GLU A 19 -13.17 -8.48 2.84
C GLU A 19 -11.88 -9.26 2.53
N SER A 20 -11.62 -9.56 1.25
CA SER A 20 -10.35 -10.14 0.83
C SER A 20 -9.26 -9.06 0.73
N ALA A 21 -9.06 -8.30 1.80
CA ALA A 21 -8.12 -7.19 1.85
C ALA A 21 -7.25 -7.19 3.13
N LEU A 22 -6.09 -6.56 3.03
CA LEU A 22 -5.29 -6.10 4.17
C LEU A 22 -5.45 -4.59 4.30
N SER A 23 -5.23 -4.05 5.49
CA SER A 23 -5.22 -2.60 5.69
C SER A 23 -4.06 -2.11 6.53
N PHE A 24 -3.67 -0.86 6.26
CA PHE A 24 -2.64 -0.14 6.97
C PHE A 24 -3.18 1.23 7.40
N ASP A 25 -2.99 1.56 8.67
CA ASP A 25 -3.42 2.84 9.23
C ASP A 25 -2.25 3.81 9.26
N TYR A 26 -2.39 4.92 8.54
CA TYR A 26 -1.43 6.01 8.48
C TYR A 26 -1.91 7.16 9.34
N SER A 27 -1.01 7.68 10.18
CA SER A 27 -1.19 8.97 10.84
C SER A 27 -0.49 10.03 10.01
N VAL A 28 -1.27 10.83 9.30
CA VAL A 28 -0.80 11.84 8.35
C VAL A 28 -0.93 13.23 8.94
N GLN A 29 0.15 14.00 8.91
CA GLN A 29 0.18 15.39 9.34
C GLN A 29 0.43 16.30 8.13
N ARG A 30 -0.45 17.29 7.94
CA ARG A 30 -0.21 18.39 6.98
C ARG A 30 0.26 19.65 7.71
N PRO A 31 1.04 20.55 7.08
CA PRO A 31 1.55 21.75 7.75
C PRO A 31 0.45 22.67 8.32
N HIS A 32 -0.71 22.74 7.65
CA HIS A 32 -1.80 23.65 8.01
C HIS A 32 -2.83 23.03 8.98
N TRP A 33 -2.65 21.78 9.41
CA TRP A 33 -3.58 21.10 10.30
C TRP A 33 -3.11 21.13 11.74
N ALA A 34 -4.03 21.42 12.67
CA ALA A 34 -3.73 21.44 14.10
C ALA A 34 -3.42 20.04 14.70
N THR A 35 -3.91 18.96 14.08
CA THR A 35 -3.68 17.58 14.52
C THR A 35 -3.51 16.65 13.32
N PRO A 36 -2.83 15.50 13.49
CA PRO A 36 -2.74 14.50 12.45
C PRO A 36 -4.11 13.81 12.24
N GLN A 37 -4.25 13.19 11.08
CA GLN A 37 -5.45 12.49 10.62
C GLN A 37 -5.15 11.04 10.31
N GLY A 38 -6.14 10.17 10.49
CA GLY A 38 -6.09 8.77 10.08
C GLY A 38 -6.38 8.61 8.58
N VAL A 39 -5.49 7.94 7.86
CA VAL A 39 -5.76 7.41 6.53
C VAL A 39 -5.59 5.90 6.56
N ARG A 40 -6.68 5.17 6.43
CA ARG A 40 -6.66 3.71 6.31
C ARG A 40 -6.56 3.33 4.85
N VAL A 41 -5.46 2.69 4.46
CA VAL A 41 -5.26 2.20 3.10
C VAL A 41 -5.57 0.71 3.06
N LYS A 42 -6.56 0.32 2.28
CA LYS A 42 -6.91 -1.09 2.01
C LYS A 42 -6.18 -1.58 0.77
N ILE A 43 -5.79 -2.84 0.80
CA ILE A 43 -5.11 -3.55 -0.29
C ILE A 43 -5.83 -4.85 -0.55
N ALA A 44 -6.34 -5.03 -1.76
CA ALA A 44 -6.93 -6.28 -2.19
C ALA A 44 -5.87 -7.37 -2.30
N LEU A 45 -6.16 -8.55 -1.73
CA LEU A 45 -5.21 -9.66 -1.73
C LEU A 45 -4.96 -10.19 -3.14
N GLU A 46 -6.00 -10.39 -3.93
CA GLU A 46 -5.89 -11.07 -5.23
C GLU A 46 -5.44 -10.09 -6.33
N GLU A 47 -6.07 -8.92 -6.37
CA GLU A 47 -5.94 -7.96 -7.46
C GLU A 47 -4.71 -7.05 -7.33
N GLU A 48 -4.27 -6.74 -6.11
CA GLU A 48 -3.13 -5.86 -5.86
C GLU A 48 -1.91 -6.65 -5.36
N LEU A 49 -2.06 -7.39 -4.25
CA LEU A 49 -0.92 -8.05 -3.60
C LEU A 49 -0.42 -9.29 -4.37
N ASP A 50 -1.32 -10.21 -4.71
CA ASP A 50 -0.97 -11.45 -5.41
C ASP A 50 -0.56 -11.16 -6.86
N LEU A 51 -1.15 -10.15 -7.51
CA LEU A 51 -0.70 -9.67 -8.81
C LEU A 51 0.78 -9.23 -8.77
N LEU A 52 1.15 -8.37 -7.81
CA LEU A 52 2.54 -7.94 -7.65
C LEU A 52 3.45 -9.14 -7.37
N LYS A 53 3.08 -9.96 -6.39
CA LYS A 53 3.90 -11.08 -5.91
C LYS A 53 4.12 -12.16 -6.97
N THR A 54 3.06 -12.58 -7.65
CA THR A 54 3.08 -13.77 -8.51
C THR A 54 3.35 -13.42 -9.97
N LYS A 55 2.69 -12.40 -10.52
CA LYS A 55 2.80 -12.05 -11.95
C LYS A 55 4.01 -11.17 -12.22
N ILE A 56 4.22 -10.15 -11.40
CA ILE A 56 5.25 -9.12 -11.64
C ILE A 56 6.59 -9.56 -11.05
N LEU A 57 6.62 -9.90 -9.76
CA LEU A 57 7.85 -10.30 -9.08
C LEU A 57 8.20 -11.77 -9.32
N GLN A 58 7.24 -12.62 -9.71
CA GLN A 58 7.45 -14.06 -9.97
C GLN A 58 8.15 -14.76 -8.80
N LEU A 59 7.70 -14.48 -7.59
CA LEU A 59 8.24 -15.09 -6.38
C LEU A 59 7.67 -16.50 -6.22
N ALA A 60 8.54 -17.50 -6.10
CA ALA A 60 8.18 -18.90 -5.90
C ALA A 60 8.88 -19.49 -4.69
N GLY A 61 8.22 -20.40 -3.99
CA GLY A 61 8.77 -21.13 -2.85
C GLY A 61 8.84 -20.33 -1.54
N GLY A 62 9.66 -20.77 -0.59
CA GLY A 62 9.78 -20.16 0.74
C GLY A 62 8.84 -20.77 1.79
N THR A 63 9.25 -20.66 3.05
CA THR A 63 8.48 -21.14 4.21
C THR A 63 7.26 -20.27 4.48
N VAL A 64 6.29 -20.78 5.25
CA VAL A 64 5.11 -20.00 5.68
C VAL A 64 5.51 -18.68 6.35
N GLY A 65 6.57 -18.68 7.16
CA GLY A 65 7.08 -17.48 7.81
C GLY A 65 7.69 -16.47 6.82
N GLN A 66 8.41 -16.94 5.81
CA GLN A 66 8.95 -16.08 4.76
C GLN A 66 7.84 -15.50 3.89
N GLN A 67 6.83 -16.30 3.56
CA GLN A 67 5.65 -15.87 2.81
C GLN A 67 4.86 -14.78 3.57
N LEU A 68 4.72 -14.93 4.89
CA LEU A 68 4.10 -13.90 5.72
C LEU A 68 4.91 -12.59 5.69
N ARG A 69 6.24 -12.65 5.81
CA ARG A 69 7.12 -11.48 5.74
C ARG A 69 7.07 -10.80 4.37
N ILE A 70 7.06 -11.57 3.27
CA ILE A 70 6.89 -11.04 1.91
C ILE A 70 5.56 -10.28 1.81
N ASN A 71 4.46 -10.89 2.27
CA ASN A 71 3.14 -10.24 2.21
C ASN A 71 3.11 -8.93 3.03
N GLN A 72 3.77 -8.88 4.18
CA GLN A 72 3.89 -7.66 4.99
C GLN A 72 4.70 -6.57 4.28
N LEU A 73 5.84 -6.93 3.70
CA LEU A 73 6.73 -6.01 3.00
C LEU A 73 6.05 -5.44 1.74
N LEU A 74 5.53 -6.33 0.88
CA LEU A 74 4.85 -5.93 -0.34
C LEU A 74 3.56 -5.17 -0.07
N GLY A 75 2.77 -5.62 0.93
CA GLY A 75 1.59 -4.89 1.36
C GLY A 75 1.94 -3.48 1.82
N ARG A 76 3.01 -3.32 2.59
CA ARG A 76 3.43 -1.99 3.02
C ARG A 76 3.86 -1.09 1.84
N ALA A 77 4.65 -1.63 0.91
CA ALA A 77 5.10 -0.89 -0.25
C ALA A 77 3.93 -0.44 -1.14
N ILE A 78 2.94 -1.32 -1.36
CA ILE A 78 1.70 -0.96 -2.06
C ILE A 78 0.95 0.14 -1.31
N ALA A 79 0.80 0.03 0.01
CA ALA A 79 0.05 1.00 0.81
C ALA A 79 0.71 2.39 0.77
N ASP A 80 2.03 2.45 0.87
CA ASP A 80 2.81 3.69 0.76
C ASP A 80 2.59 4.35 -0.61
N ARG A 81 2.68 3.56 -1.69
CA ARG A 81 2.44 4.08 -3.05
C ARG A 81 1.00 4.55 -3.26
N LYS A 82 0.02 3.80 -2.76
CA LYS A 82 -1.39 4.18 -2.85
C LYS A 82 -1.68 5.48 -2.11
N LEU A 83 -1.03 5.71 -0.97
CA LEU A 83 -1.13 6.96 -0.22
C LEU A 83 -0.58 8.14 -1.03
N GLU A 84 0.55 7.97 -1.71
CA GLU A 84 1.11 8.99 -2.61
C GLU A 84 0.16 9.33 -3.76
N ILE A 85 -0.35 8.31 -4.45
CA ILE A 85 -1.32 8.47 -5.54
C ILE A 85 -2.57 9.20 -5.02
N ALA A 86 -3.10 8.79 -3.86
CA ALA A 86 -4.26 9.43 -3.24
C ALA A 86 -3.99 10.89 -2.86
N ASN A 87 -2.75 11.26 -2.51
CA ASN A 87 -2.38 12.65 -2.24
C ASN A 87 -2.41 13.48 -3.52
N GLU A 88 -1.87 12.93 -4.61
CA GLU A 88 -1.85 13.57 -5.92
C GLU A 88 -3.26 13.80 -6.48
N GLU A 89 -4.17 12.87 -6.19
CA GLU A 89 -5.60 12.95 -6.51
C GLU A 89 -6.43 13.73 -5.47
N ASN A 90 -5.79 14.29 -4.44
CA ASN A 90 -6.42 15.09 -3.38
C ASN A 90 -7.51 14.33 -2.58
N LEU A 91 -7.44 13.00 -2.48
CA LEU A 91 -8.46 12.15 -1.85
C LEU A 91 -8.54 12.29 -0.33
N PHE A 92 -7.55 12.92 0.30
CA PHE A 92 -7.53 13.18 1.75
C PHE A 92 -7.02 14.60 2.08
N ASN A 93 -7.46 15.60 1.32
CA ASN A 93 -7.15 17.01 1.62
C ASN A 93 -8.09 17.63 2.66
N ASP A 94 -9.24 17.00 2.91
CA ASP A 94 -10.14 17.40 3.98
C ASP A 94 -9.66 16.82 5.31
N ARG A 95 -9.80 17.62 6.39
CA ARG A 95 -9.47 17.22 7.76
C ARG A 95 -10.50 16.22 8.34
N ARG A 96 -10.55 15.00 7.80
CA ARG A 96 -11.43 13.90 8.22
C ARG A 96 -10.78 12.56 7.97
N ASP A 97 -10.97 11.58 8.84
CA ASP A 97 -10.39 10.26 8.58
C ASP A 97 -10.88 9.68 7.24
N VAL A 98 -9.95 9.15 6.45
CA VAL A 98 -10.22 8.64 5.11
C VAL A 98 -9.94 7.14 5.06
N MET A 99 -10.87 6.40 4.48
CA MET A 99 -10.66 5.03 4.09
C MET A 99 -10.42 4.99 2.58
N LEU A 100 -9.20 4.65 2.19
CA LEU A 100 -8.82 4.45 0.81
C LEU A 100 -9.05 2.98 0.46
N ASP A 101 -10.11 2.74 -0.32
CA ASP A 101 -10.45 1.39 -0.80
C ASP A 101 -9.38 0.82 -1.75
N PRO A 102 -9.41 -0.49 -2.04
CA PRO A 102 -8.66 -1.08 -3.14
C PRO A 102 -8.83 -0.24 -4.43
N PHE A 103 -7.82 -0.18 -5.30
CA PHE A 103 -7.94 0.51 -6.59
C PHE A 103 -8.76 -0.34 -7.58
N MET A 104 -9.99 -0.60 -7.18
CA MET A 104 -11.02 -1.37 -7.84
C MET A 104 -12.33 -0.58 -7.76
N GLY A 105 -13.35 -0.99 -8.51
CA GLY A 105 -14.65 -0.31 -8.49
C GLY A 105 -14.51 1.19 -8.81
N THR A 106 -14.87 2.04 -7.85
CA THR A 106 -14.83 3.52 -8.01
C THR A 106 -13.41 4.07 -8.17
N LEU A 107 -12.40 3.40 -7.61
CA LEU A 107 -10.98 3.80 -7.69
C LEU A 107 -10.20 3.04 -8.77
N ALA A 108 -10.87 2.25 -9.62
CA ALA A 108 -10.22 1.44 -10.65
C ALA A 108 -9.36 2.26 -11.65
N HIS A 109 -9.73 3.52 -11.87
CA HIS A 109 -8.97 4.43 -12.74
C HIS A 109 -7.55 4.76 -12.21
N LEU A 110 -7.28 4.52 -10.91
CA LEU A 110 -5.97 4.72 -10.29
C LEU A 110 -5.07 3.49 -10.38
N PHE A 111 -5.65 2.31 -10.66
CA PHE A 111 -4.90 1.05 -10.75
C PHE A 111 -3.77 1.06 -11.79
N PRO A 112 -3.95 1.61 -13.01
CA PRO A 112 -2.86 1.66 -13.99
C PRO A 112 -1.61 2.41 -13.49
N ARG A 113 -1.81 3.41 -12.62
CA ARG A 113 -0.70 4.16 -12.01
C ARG A 113 0.06 3.31 -10.98
N LEU A 114 -0.68 2.51 -10.22
CA LEU A 114 -0.12 1.56 -9.27
C LEU A 114 0.62 0.42 -9.99
N GLU A 115 0.02 -0.18 -11.02
CA GLU A 115 0.62 -1.25 -11.81
C GLU A 115 1.90 -0.78 -12.53
N ALA A 116 1.90 0.43 -13.11
CA ALA A 116 3.11 1.00 -13.71
C ALA A 116 4.26 1.13 -12.69
N TRP A 117 3.95 1.56 -11.46
CA TRP A 117 4.92 1.60 -10.37
C TRP A 117 5.40 0.20 -9.97
N MET A 118 4.52 -0.79 -9.90
CA MET A 118 4.89 -2.18 -9.57
C MET A 118 5.90 -2.74 -10.58
N HIS A 119 5.72 -2.46 -11.86
CA HIS A 119 6.67 -2.85 -12.90
C HIS A 119 8.00 -2.10 -12.79
N HIS A 120 7.97 -0.81 -12.47
CA HIS A 120 9.16 0.01 -12.27
C HIS A 120 10.00 -0.46 -11.06
N GLU A 121 9.35 -0.71 -9.92
CA GLU A 121 10.01 -1.11 -8.67
C GLU A 121 10.35 -2.59 -8.59
N ARG A 122 10.05 -3.38 -9.64
CA ARG A 122 10.20 -4.84 -9.64
C ARG A 122 11.55 -5.30 -9.10
N ASP A 123 12.65 -4.76 -9.65
CA ASP A 123 13.99 -5.21 -9.31
C ASP A 123 14.41 -4.75 -7.90
N SER A 124 14.01 -3.53 -7.52
CA SER A 124 14.22 -2.96 -6.18
C SER A 124 13.52 -3.81 -5.11
N LEU A 125 12.25 -4.13 -5.31
CA LEU A 125 11.45 -4.96 -4.40
C LEU A 125 12.00 -6.39 -4.30
N ARG A 126 12.45 -6.98 -5.42
CA ARG A 126 13.10 -8.31 -5.40
C ARG A 126 14.38 -8.28 -4.57
N GLN A 127 15.20 -7.25 -4.73
CA GLN A 127 16.43 -7.10 -3.95
C GLN A 127 16.11 -6.92 -2.45
N GLU A 128 15.12 -6.09 -2.12
CA GLU A 128 14.70 -5.89 -0.73
C GLU A 128 14.18 -7.18 -0.08
N ILE A 129 13.42 -7.99 -0.81
CA ILE A 129 12.96 -9.31 -0.33
C ILE A 129 14.15 -10.23 -0.09
N ARG A 130 15.13 -10.24 -0.98
CA ARG A 130 16.33 -11.05 -0.81
C ARG A 130 17.10 -10.67 0.44
N GLU A 131 17.23 -9.38 0.71
CA GLU A 131 17.95 -8.86 1.89
C GLU A 131 17.20 -9.11 3.19
N LYS A 132 15.89 -8.87 3.23
CA LYS A 132 15.09 -8.92 4.46
C LYS A 132 14.49 -10.29 4.78
N VAL A 133 14.28 -11.12 3.76
CA VAL A 133 13.60 -12.43 3.86
C VAL A 133 14.52 -13.59 3.52
N GLY A 134 15.59 -13.35 2.75
CA GLY A 134 16.58 -14.38 2.40
C GLY A 134 16.12 -15.31 1.27
N LEU A 135 15.35 -14.80 0.31
CA LEU A 135 14.86 -15.51 -0.88
C LEU A 135 15.45 -14.97 -2.18
#